data_AF-A0A1F4ADK1-F1
#
_entry.id   AF-A0A1F4ADK1-F1
#
_cell.length_a   1.000
_cell.length_b   1.000
_cell.length_c   1.000
_cell.angle_alpha   90.00
_cell.angle_beta   90.00
_cell.angle_gamma   90.00
#
_symmetry.space_group_name_H-M   'P 1'
#
loop_
_entity.id
_entity.type
_entity.pdbx_description
1 polymer ?
#
loop_
_entity_poly.entity_id
_entity_poly.type
_entity_poly.pdbx_seq_one_letter_code
_entity_poly.pdbx_strand_id
1 'polypeptide(L)'
;MVYDITVLAIAGSALFSMFAGSDAGLNAAGGLGAVASFALGYTSLRRRLIALGPGVVRYTRLWVGMTAVSSLSLINNKWEPLVLFATAGIAMTLVYTLGGWLGSRSPE
;
A
#
# COMPACT_ATOMS: atom_id res chain seq x y z
N MET A 1 -3.96 11.51 6.97
CA MET A 1 -4.75 11.84 5.77
C MET A 1 -4.10 11.30 4.51
N VAL A 2 -2.88 11.71 4.14
CA VAL A 2 -2.26 11.23 2.88
C VAL A 2 -2.03 9.71 2.86
N TYR A 3 -1.52 9.12 3.96
CA TYR A 3 -1.33 7.67 4.11
C TYR A 3 -2.64 6.89 3.89
N ASP A 4 -3.71 7.36 4.51
CA ASP A 4 -5.02 6.71 4.50
C ASP A 4 -5.61 6.73 3.08
N ILE A 5 -5.52 7.86 2.38
CA ILE A 5 -5.98 8.02 1.00
C ILE A 5 -5.18 7.13 0.04
N THR A 6 -3.84 7.08 0.19
CA THR A 6 -2.99 6.24 -0.67
C THR A 6 -3.36 4.76 -0.53
N VAL A 7 -3.48 4.25 0.69
CA VAL A 7 -3.85 2.85 0.91
C VAL A 7 -5.25 2.55 0.40
N LEU A 8 -6.23 3.42 0.67
CA LEU A 8 -7.60 3.25 0.19
C LEU A 8 -7.71 3.30 -1.34
N ALA A 9 -6.96 4.17 -2.01
CA ALA A 9 -6.97 4.27 -3.47
C ALA A 9 -6.36 3.03 -4.14
N ILE A 10 -5.24 2.53 -3.61
CA ILE A 10 -4.60 1.29 -4.10
C ILE A 10 -5.54 0.10 -3.86
N ALA A 11 -6.09 0.00 -2.65
CA ALA A 11 -7.01 -1.08 -2.30
C ALA A 11 -8.30 -1.06 -3.12
N GLY A 12 -8.91 0.12 -3.27
CA GLY A 12 -10.14 0.30 -4.03
C GLY A 12 -9.95 -0.03 -5.51
N SER A 13 -8.85 0.43 -6.11
CA SER A 13 -8.52 0.11 -7.51
C SER A 13 -8.21 -1.38 -7.71
N ALA A 14 -7.52 -2.02 -6.76
CA ALA A 14 -7.27 -3.46 -6.80
C ALA A 14 -8.57 -4.26 -6.68
N LEU A 15 -9.45 -3.92 -5.73
CA LEU A 15 -10.77 -4.57 -5.59
C LEU A 15 -11.62 -4.38 -6.84
N PHE A 16 -11.73 -3.16 -7.34
CA PHE A 16 -12.49 -2.87 -8.55
C PHE A 16 -12.01 -3.70 -9.74
N SER A 17 -10.69 -3.76 -9.95
CA SER A 17 -10.09 -4.53 -11.04
C SER A 17 -10.33 -6.03 -10.88
N MET A 18 -10.29 -6.52 -9.64
CA MET A 18 -10.60 -7.91 -9.34
C MET A 18 -12.07 -8.25 -9.63
N PHE A 19 -13.01 -7.40 -9.25
CA PHE A 19 -14.44 -7.58 -9.56
C PHE A 19 -14.74 -7.45 -11.06
N ALA A 20 -14.00 -6.60 -11.76
CA ALA A 20 -14.10 -6.45 -13.21
C ALA A 20 -13.42 -7.58 -14.00
N GLY A 21 -12.71 -8.50 -13.33
CA GLY A 21 -11.97 -9.59 -13.98
C GLY A 21 -10.83 -9.09 -14.87
N SER A 22 -10.22 -7.95 -14.54
CA SER A 22 -9.19 -7.31 -15.36
C SER A 22 -7.80 -7.46 -14.76
N ASP A 23 -7.02 -8.38 -15.31
CA ASP A 23 -5.61 -8.57 -14.96
C ASP A 23 -4.78 -7.32 -15.25
N ALA A 24 -5.08 -6.62 -16.36
CA ALA A 24 -4.46 -5.36 -16.70
C ALA A 24 -4.74 -4.28 -15.63
N GLY A 25 -5.97 -4.24 -15.10
CA GLY A 25 -6.35 -3.33 -14.02
C GLY A 25 -5.63 -3.64 -12.71
N LEU A 26 -5.50 -4.92 -12.35
CA LEU A 26 -4.76 -5.36 -11.16
C LEU A 26 -3.27 -5.00 -11.26
N ASN A 27 -2.65 -5.22 -12.43
CA ASN A 27 -1.26 -4.84 -12.68
C ASN A 27 -1.07 -3.32 -12.63
N ALA A 28 -2.00 -2.55 -13.19
CA ALA A 28 -1.97 -1.09 -13.13
C ALA A 28 -2.13 -0.57 -11.70
N ALA A 29 -3.05 -1.14 -10.91
CA ALA A 29 -3.24 -0.80 -9.51
C ALA A 29 -1.98 -1.11 -8.68
N GLY A 30 -1.34 -2.26 -8.92
CA GLY A 30 -0.08 -2.63 -8.30
C GLY A 30 1.06 -1.66 -8.68
N GLY A 31 1.24 -1.38 -9.96
CA GLY A 31 2.29 -0.48 -10.45
C GLY A 31 2.13 0.96 -9.94
N LEU A 32 0.93 1.54 -10.10
CA LEU A 32 0.62 2.87 -9.58
C LEU A 32 0.73 2.92 -8.05
N GLY A 33 0.29 1.85 -7.37
CA GLY A 33 0.42 1.72 -5.93
C GLY A 33 1.87 1.71 -5.46
N ALA A 34 2.77 1.03 -6.18
CA ALA A 34 4.19 1.01 -5.87
C ALA A 34 4.79 2.41 -6.02
N VAL A 35 4.52 3.10 -7.13
CA VAL A 35 5.00 4.47 -7.37
C VAL A 35 4.49 5.43 -6.29
N ALA A 36 3.20 5.35 -5.96
CA ALA A 36 2.60 6.18 -4.91
C ALA A 36 3.20 5.91 -3.52
N SER A 37 3.41 4.64 -3.19
CA SER A 37 4.02 4.21 -1.92
C SER A 37 5.45 4.71 -1.79
N PHE A 38 6.24 4.57 -2.86
CA PHE A 38 7.61 5.08 -2.92
C PHE A 38 7.64 6.60 -2.75
N ALA A 39 6.85 7.33 -3.53
CA ALA A 39 6.79 8.79 -3.49
C ALA A 39 6.35 9.29 -2.11
N LEU A 40 5.38 8.62 -1.48
CA LEU A 40 4.92 8.94 -0.13
C LEU A 40 6.04 8.75 0.90
N GLY A 41 6.77 7.63 0.83
CA GLY A 41 7.92 7.38 1.70
C GLY A 41 9.01 8.44 1.52
N TYR A 42 9.40 8.68 0.27
CA TYR A 42 10.44 9.65 -0.10
C TYR A 42 10.10 11.06 0.39
N THR A 43 8.90 11.54 0.09
CA THR A 43 8.48 12.90 0.46
C THR A 43 8.28 13.07 1.96
N SER A 44 7.76 12.06 2.66
CA SER A 44 7.54 12.12 4.10
C SER A 44 8.83 12.30 4.89
N LEU A 45 9.89 11.60 4.50
CA LEU A 45 11.18 11.66 5.20
C LEU A 45 12.08 12.78 4.70
N ARG A 46 12.06 13.10 3.40
CA ARG A 46 12.79 14.24 2.86
C ARG A 46 12.35 15.54 3.53
N ARG A 47 11.05 15.72 3.77
CA ARG A 47 10.50 16.91 4.45
C ARG A 47 10.54 16.82 5.98
N ARG A 48 11.19 15.79 6.55
CA ARG A 48 11.24 15.49 7.98
C ARG A 48 9.87 15.49 8.68
N LEU A 49 8.80 15.14 7.95
CA LEU A 49 7.44 15.18 8.47
C LEU A 49 7.24 14.10 9.54
N ILE A 50 7.86 12.93 9.34
CA ILE A 50 7.77 11.75 10.20
C ILE A 50 9.10 10.97 10.12
N ALA A 51 9.54 10.39 11.23
CA ALA A 51 10.66 9.45 11.25
C ALA A 51 10.28 8.11 10.58
N LEU A 52 11.26 7.40 9.99
CA LEU A 52 11.02 6.17 9.21
C LEU A 52 10.18 5.14 9.98
N GLY A 53 10.58 4.83 11.21
CA GLY A 53 9.92 3.82 12.04
C GLY A 53 8.42 4.09 12.24
N PRO A 54 8.02 5.23 12.83
CA PRO A 54 6.61 5.59 12.99
C PRO A 54 5.82 5.62 11.67
N GLY A 55 6.44 6.07 10.57
CA GLY A 55 5.82 6.09 9.24
C GLY A 55 5.51 4.68 8.71
N VAL A 56 6.50 3.78 8.81
CA VAL A 56 6.34 2.36 8.43
C VAL A 56 5.27 1.70 9.29
N VAL A 57 5.33 1.86 10.62
CA VAL A 57 4.32 1.27 11.53
C VAL A 57 2.91 1.74 11.18
N ARG A 58 2.74 3.04 10.91
CA ARG A 58 1.44 3.59 10.50
C ARG A 58 0.97 2.97 9.19
N TYR A 59 1.85 2.90 8.18
CA TYR A 59 1.51 2.39 6.87
C TYR A 59 1.18 0.88 6.91
N THR A 60 1.95 0.09 7.67
CA THR A 60 1.67 -1.33 7.91
C THR A 60 0.33 -1.54 8.60
N ARG A 61 0.00 -0.74 9.63
CA ARG A 61 -1.31 -0.86 10.32
C ARG A 61 -2.49 -0.66 9.38
N LEU A 62 -2.39 0.25 8.41
CA LEU A 62 -3.43 0.46 7.42
C LEU A 62 -3.60 -0.78 6.52
N TRP A 63 -2.50 -1.35 6.03
CA TRP A 63 -2.54 -2.59 5.22
C TRP A 63 -3.03 -3.81 6.00
N VAL A 64 -2.67 -3.92 7.28
CA VAL A 64 -3.23 -4.93 8.19
C VAL A 64 -4.74 -4.75 8.31
N GLY A 65 -5.22 -3.51 8.45
CA GLY A 65 -6.65 -3.20 8.43
C GLY A 65 -7.33 -3.66 7.14
N MET A 66 -6.74 -3.35 5.97
CA MET A 66 -7.30 -3.79 4.68
C MET A 66 -7.31 -5.31 4.53
N THR A 67 -6.28 -5.98 5.03
CA THR A 67 -6.19 -7.46 5.03
C THR A 67 -7.23 -8.07 5.97
N ALA A 68 -7.47 -7.47 7.13
CA ALA A 68 -8.51 -7.89 8.05
C ALA A 68 -9.91 -7.72 7.41
N VAL A 69 -10.16 -6.59 6.74
CA VAL A 69 -11.43 -6.37 6.02
C VAL A 69 -11.59 -7.36 4.86
N SER A 70 -10.52 -7.63 4.09
CA SER A 70 -10.60 -8.58 2.98
C SER A 70 -10.80 -10.03 3.45
N SER A 71 -10.45 -10.37 4.69
CA SER A 71 -10.75 -11.68 5.29
C SER A 71 -12.25 -11.99 5.36
N LEU A 72 -13.13 -10.99 5.31
CA LEU A 72 -14.58 -11.19 5.20
C LEU A 72 -14.98 -11.95 3.92
N SER A 73 -14.13 -11.94 2.88
CA SER A 73 -14.35 -12.74 1.66
C SER A 73 -14.34 -14.24 1.91
N LEU A 74 -13.71 -14.70 3.00
CA LEU A 74 -13.70 -16.11 3.41
C LEU A 74 -15.10 -16.65 3.73
N ILE A 75 -16.04 -15.78 4.13
CA ILE A 75 -17.45 -16.16 4.35
C ILE A 75 -18.06 -16.72 3.06
N ASN A 76 -17.60 -16.25 1.90
CA ASN A 76 -18.02 -16.73 0.59
C ASN A 76 -17.06 -17.77 -0.02
N ASN A 77 -16.19 -18.39 0.80
CA ASN A 77 -15.13 -19.31 0.39
C ASN A 77 -14.15 -18.74 -0.65
N LYS A 78 -13.99 -17.41 -0.70
CA LYS A 78 -13.03 -16.74 -1.59
C LYS A 78 -11.79 -16.35 -0.79
N TRP A 79 -10.64 -16.88 -1.20
CA TRP A 79 -9.35 -16.63 -0.54
C TRP A 79 -8.51 -15.59 -1.28
N GLU A 80 -8.83 -15.34 -2.55
CA GLU A 80 -8.08 -14.49 -3.47
C GLU A 80 -7.97 -13.05 -2.96
N PRO A 81 -9.03 -12.39 -2.44
CA PRO A 81 -8.89 -11.03 -1.89
C PRO A 81 -7.93 -10.99 -0.69
N LEU A 82 -8.01 -11.97 0.21
CA LEU A 82 -7.16 -12.03 1.39
C LEU A 82 -5.68 -12.12 1.00
N VAL A 83 -5.33 -13.05 0.11
CA VAL A 83 -3.96 -13.24 -0.36
C VAL A 83 -3.46 -12.01 -1.12
N LEU A 84 -4.29 -11.42 -1.98
CA LEU A 84 -3.95 -10.22 -2.72
C LEU A 84 -3.62 -9.04 -1.79
N PHE A 85 -4.47 -8.79 -0.80
CA PHE A 85 -4.26 -7.68 0.14
C PHE A 85 -3.07 -7.89 1.06
N ALA A 86 -2.84 -9.12 1.52
CA ALA A 86 -1.68 -9.46 2.33
C ALA A 86 -0.37 -9.25 1.53
N THR A 87 -0.30 -9.78 0.30
CA THR A 87 0.90 -9.66 -0.54
C THR A 87 1.14 -8.23 -0.99
N ALA A 88 0.10 -7.51 -1.41
CA ALA A 88 0.17 -6.08 -1.73
C ALA A 88 0.63 -5.27 -0.51
N GLY A 89 0.10 -5.54 0.68
CA GLY A 89 0.48 -4.82 1.88
C GLY A 89 1.96 -4.97 2.25
N ILE A 90 2.51 -6.17 2.10
CA ILE A 90 3.95 -6.42 2.28
C ILE A 90 4.75 -5.66 1.22
N ALA A 91 4.42 -5.82 -0.06
CA ALA A 91 5.15 -5.20 -1.16
C ALA A 91 5.15 -3.67 -1.06
N MET A 92 3.97 -3.05 -0.85
CA MET A 92 3.84 -1.61 -0.75
C MET A 92 4.54 -1.04 0.48
N THR A 93 4.54 -1.77 1.61
CA THR A 93 5.31 -1.36 2.80
C THR A 93 6.80 -1.38 2.54
N LEU A 94 7.32 -2.39 1.84
CA LEU A 94 8.73 -2.44 1.46
C LEU A 94 9.10 -1.27 0.54
N VAL A 95 8.27 -1.00 -0.46
CA VAL A 95 8.48 0.11 -1.41
C VAL A 95 8.42 1.47 -0.71
N TYR A 96 7.46 1.66 0.21
CA TYR A 96 7.41 2.85 1.07
C TYR A 96 8.69 3.01 1.90
N THR A 97 9.17 1.92 2.51
CA THR A 97 10.37 1.94 3.34
C THR A 97 11.61 2.30 2.52
N LEU A 98 11.73 1.76 1.31
CA LEU A 98 12.80 2.09 0.37
C LEU A 98 12.77 3.58 -0.02
N GLY A 99 11.59 4.10 -0.35
CA GLY A 99 11.40 5.53 -0.64
C GLY A 99 11.80 6.40 0.54
N GLY A 100 11.35 6.06 1.75
CA GLY A 100 11.71 6.77 2.98
C GLY A 100 13.20 6.76 3.27
N TRP A 101 13.84 5.59 3.16
CA TRP A 101 15.28 5.46 3.36
C TRP A 101 16.08 6.31 2.38
N LEU A 102 15.72 6.32 1.10
CA LEU A 102 16.34 7.20 0.10
C LEU A 102 16.11 8.68 0.44
N GLY A 103 14.87 9.06 0.78
CA GLY A 103 14.52 10.43 1.14
C GLY A 103 15.26 10.95 2.36
N SER A 104 15.61 10.08 3.31
CA SER A 104 16.40 10.42 4.50
C SER A 104 17.88 10.70 4.21
N ARG A 105 18.38 10.27 3.05
CA ARG A 105 19.80 10.39 2.65
C ARG A 105 20.06 11.50 1.62
N SER A 106 19.02 12.06 1.02
CA SER A 106 19.16 13.13 0.04
C SER A 106 19.56 14.44 0.74
N PRO A 107 20.71 15.05 0.40
CA PRO A 107 21.05 16.40 0.89
C PRO A 107 20.06 17.43 0.32
N GLU A 108 19.73 18.44 1.13
CA GLU A 108 18.87 19.58 0.74
C GLU A 108 19.59 20.53 -0.23
#